data_AF-A0A8T5APP2-F1
#
_entry.id   AF-A0A8T5APP2-F1
#
_cell.length_a   1.000
_cell.length_b   1.000
_cell.length_c   1.000
_cell.angle_alpha   90.00
_cell.angle_beta   90.00
_cell.angle_gamma   90.00
#
_symmetry.space_group_name_H-M   'P 1'
#
loop_
_entity.id
_entity.type
_entity.pdbx_description
1 polymer ?
#
loop_
_entity_poly.entity_id
_entity_poly.type
_entity_poly.pdbx_seq_one_letter_code
_entity_poly.pdbx_strand_id
1 'polypeptide(L)'
;DWEAKSEVLEVDNTKFSVNRGNPGRLGIEEDAIENEGGVTIHLVRIWVINTSRNDHAYYDYSEYLNPGARNVRITITLSSNQRIYKDDNIVVRLVTERGNIASVSVRAD
;
A
#
# COMPACT_ATOMS: atom_id res chain seq x y z
N ASP A 1 11.33 5.02 33.41
CA ASP A 1 11.36 4.95 31.94
C ASP A 1 10.00 5.15 31.33
N TRP A 2 9.80 6.27 30.64
CA TRP A 2 8.67 6.51 29.77
C TRP A 2 9.24 6.57 28.34
N GLU A 3 9.67 5.44 27.79
CA GLU A 3 10.02 5.45 26.36
C GLU A 3 8.74 5.66 25.55
N ALA A 4 8.69 6.76 24.81
CA ALA A 4 7.62 7.03 23.86
C ALA A 4 7.65 5.93 22.79
N LYS A 5 6.69 5.00 22.85
CA LYS A 5 6.54 3.97 21.84
C LYS A 5 6.11 4.64 20.53
N SER A 6 7.02 4.69 19.57
CA SER A 6 6.78 5.24 18.23
C SER A 6 6.02 4.26 17.34
N GLU A 7 5.32 4.83 16.36
CA GLU A 7 4.70 4.10 15.27
C GLU A 7 5.65 4.17 14.07
N VAL A 8 6.03 3.02 13.51
CA VAL A 8 6.90 2.92 12.33
C VAL A 8 6.25 1.91 11.39
N LEU A 9 5.93 2.37 10.18
CA LEU A 9 5.39 1.56 9.09
C LEU A 9 6.42 1.55 7.97
N GLU A 10 6.96 0.38 7.67
CA GLU A 10 7.91 0.19 6.57
C GLU A 10 7.27 -0.60 5.43
N VAL A 11 7.67 -0.28 4.20
CA VAL A 11 7.16 -0.91 2.99
C VAL A 11 8.29 -1.25 2.03
N ASP A 12 8.67 -2.54 1.96
CA ASP A 12 9.80 -3.03 1.16
C ASP A 12 9.39 -3.97 0.01
N ASN A 13 10.22 -4.11 -1.04
CA ASN A 13 10.10 -5.13 -2.10
C ASN A 13 8.69 -5.43 -2.68
N THR A 14 7.89 -4.40 -3.00
CA THR A 14 6.55 -4.60 -3.57
C THR A 14 6.60 -5.13 -5.02
N LYS A 15 6.04 -6.33 -5.26
CA LYS A 15 5.74 -6.83 -6.61
C LYS A 15 4.30 -6.50 -7.00
N PHE A 16 4.13 -5.89 -8.17
CA PHE A 16 2.84 -5.51 -8.73
C PHE A 16 2.46 -6.51 -9.84
N SER A 17 1.25 -7.07 -9.82
CA SER A 17 0.71 -7.84 -10.96
C SER A 17 -0.57 -7.22 -11.53
N VAL A 18 -0.57 -6.81 -12.82
CA VAL A 18 -1.80 -6.44 -13.56
C VAL A 18 -2.23 -7.62 -14.44
N ASN A 19 -3.41 -8.20 -14.22
CA ASN A 19 -3.97 -9.20 -15.13
C ASN A 19 -4.77 -8.53 -16.26
N ARG A 20 -4.33 -8.66 -17.52
CA ARG A 20 -5.06 -8.16 -18.70
C ARG A 20 -6.21 -9.13 -19.05
N GLY A 21 -7.45 -8.68 -18.86
CA GLY A 21 -8.66 -9.42 -19.27
C GLY A 21 -9.91 -9.14 -18.41
N ASN A 22 -9.71 -8.64 -17.19
CA ASN A 22 -10.73 -8.09 -16.31
C ASN A 22 -10.16 -6.79 -15.72
N PRO A 23 -10.98 -5.81 -15.27
CA PRO A 23 -10.46 -4.60 -14.63
C PRO A 23 -9.46 -4.96 -13.52
N GLY A 24 -8.33 -4.23 -13.54
CA GLY A 24 -7.06 -4.62 -12.96
C GLY A 24 -7.12 -4.85 -11.46
N ARG A 25 -6.51 -5.94 -11.00
CA ARG A 25 -6.19 -6.12 -9.58
C ARG A 25 -4.81 -5.53 -9.32
N LEU A 26 -4.66 -4.90 -8.18
CA LEU A 26 -3.40 -4.47 -7.60
C LEU A 26 -3.08 -5.45 -6.46
N GLY A 27 -2.04 -6.26 -6.62
CA GLY A 27 -1.47 -7.02 -5.52
C GLY A 27 -0.27 -6.25 -4.96
N ILE A 28 -0.22 -6.08 -3.64
CA ILE A 28 1.00 -5.78 -2.90
C ILE A 28 1.41 -7.11 -2.27
N GLU A 29 2.37 -7.80 -2.90
CA GLU A 29 2.80 -9.15 -2.50
C GLU A 29 3.99 -9.13 -1.52
N GLU A 30 4.26 -10.31 -0.95
CA GLU A 30 5.03 -10.64 0.28
C GLU A 30 6.30 -9.82 0.58
N ASP A 31 6.61 -9.72 1.88
CA ASP A 31 7.67 -8.92 2.53
C ASP A 31 7.47 -7.39 2.53
N ALA A 32 6.27 -6.92 2.14
CA ALA A 32 6.08 -5.50 1.83
C ALA A 32 5.45 -4.63 2.90
N ILE A 33 4.94 -5.15 4.03
CA ILE A 33 4.38 -4.29 5.07
C ILE A 33 4.72 -4.85 6.44
N GLU A 34 5.43 -4.04 7.22
CA GLU A 34 5.82 -4.37 8.58
C GLU A 34 5.45 -3.25 9.56
N ASN A 35 5.01 -3.65 10.75
CA ASN A 35 4.89 -2.74 11.89
C ASN A 35 6.06 -3.00 12.85
N GLU A 36 7.15 -2.24 12.66
CA GLU A 36 8.30 -2.26 13.55
C GLU A 36 8.11 -1.42 14.82
N GLY A 37 7.02 -0.64 14.87
CA GLY A 37 6.68 0.21 15.99
C GLY A 37 6.20 -0.55 17.22
N GLY A 38 6.18 0.15 18.36
CA GLY A 38 5.73 -0.40 19.65
C GLY A 38 4.21 -0.35 19.87
N VAL A 39 3.45 0.12 18.89
CA VAL A 39 2.00 0.35 18.98
C VAL A 39 1.25 -0.27 17.80
N THR A 40 -0.01 -0.66 18.00
CA THR A 40 -0.87 -1.15 16.92
C THR A 40 -1.17 -0.03 15.93
N ILE A 41 -1.04 -0.34 14.64
CA ILE A 41 -1.36 0.56 13.52
C ILE A 41 -2.74 0.19 12.99
N HIS A 42 -3.58 1.19 12.69
CA HIS A 42 -4.81 1.00 11.95
C HIS A 42 -4.64 1.61 10.56
N LEU A 43 -4.59 0.78 9.52
CA LEU A 43 -4.56 1.20 8.12
C LEU A 43 -5.98 1.54 7.67
N VAL A 44 -6.19 2.79 7.27
CA VAL A 44 -7.54 3.32 6.94
C VAL A 44 -7.73 3.59 5.45
N ARG A 45 -6.64 3.74 4.70
CA ARG A 45 -6.72 4.10 3.29
C ARG A 45 -5.48 3.70 2.52
N ILE A 46 -5.68 3.38 1.26
CA ILE A 46 -4.61 3.12 0.30
C ILE A 46 -4.81 4.02 -0.91
N TRP A 47 -3.78 4.79 -1.25
CA TRP A 47 -3.72 5.56 -2.49
C TRP A 47 -2.97 4.79 -3.56
N VAL A 48 -3.49 4.86 -4.78
CA VAL A 48 -2.86 4.33 -5.98
C VAL A 48 -2.74 5.48 -6.97
N ILE A 49 -1.50 5.92 -7.19
CA ILE A 49 -1.17 7.11 -7.98
C ILE A 49 -0.38 6.65 -9.20
N ASN A 50 -0.97 6.76 -10.39
CA ASN A 50 -0.27 6.56 -11.65
C ASN A 50 0.38 7.89 -12.08
N THR A 51 1.66 8.04 -11.75
CA THR A 51 2.44 9.26 -12.05
C THR A 51 2.73 9.42 -13.54
N SER A 52 2.75 8.33 -14.31
CA SER A 52 2.90 8.40 -15.78
C SER A 52 1.69 9.03 -16.47
N ARG A 53 0.51 8.99 -15.83
CA ARG A 53 -0.76 9.41 -16.44
C ARG A 53 -1.50 10.49 -15.65
N ASN A 54 -0.94 10.94 -14.53
CA ASN A 54 -1.58 11.87 -13.60
C ASN A 54 -2.98 11.37 -13.16
N ASP A 55 -3.10 10.07 -12.92
CA ASP A 55 -4.33 9.41 -12.45
C ASP A 55 -4.17 8.97 -11.00
N HIS A 56 -5.17 9.23 -10.17
CA HIS A 56 -5.13 9.08 -8.73
C HIS A 56 -6.44 8.47 -8.26
N ALA A 57 -6.37 7.40 -7.48
CA ALA A 57 -7.49 6.91 -6.71
C ALA A 57 -7.08 6.57 -5.31
N TYR A 58 -8.07 6.51 -4.44
CA TYR A 58 -7.94 5.94 -3.11
C TYR A 58 -8.98 4.86 -2.90
N TYR A 59 -8.65 3.96 -1.99
CA TYR A 59 -9.48 2.85 -1.56
C TYR A 59 -9.54 2.92 -0.04
N ASP A 60 -10.76 2.99 0.49
CA ASP A 60 -10.95 2.84 1.93
C ASP A 60 -10.53 1.43 2.33
N TYR A 61 -9.83 1.35 3.46
CA TYR A 61 -9.25 0.12 3.98
C TYR A 61 -9.47 0.07 5.48
N SER A 62 -9.46 -1.12 6.07
CA SER A 62 -9.54 -1.26 7.53
C SER A 62 -8.83 -2.53 7.93
N GLU A 63 -7.58 -2.38 8.35
CA GLU A 63 -6.73 -3.48 8.82
C GLU A 63 -5.90 -3.00 10.01
N TYR A 64 -5.75 -3.86 11.01
CA TYR A 64 -4.99 -3.55 12.21
C TYR A 64 -3.69 -4.36 12.24
N LEU A 65 -2.56 -3.68 12.30
CA LEU A 65 -1.24 -4.31 12.38
C LEU A 65 -0.70 -4.19 13.81
N ASN A 66 -0.62 -5.31 14.51
CA ASN A 66 -0.03 -5.35 15.84
C ASN A 66 1.50 -5.12 15.79
N PRO A 67 2.12 -4.68 16.91
CA PRO A 67 3.58 -4.58 17.00
C PRO A 67 4.26 -5.89 16.60
N GLY A 68 5.24 -5.80 15.70
CA GLY A 68 5.97 -6.97 15.17
C GLY A 68 5.24 -7.76 14.08
N ALA A 69 4.09 -7.27 13.58
CA ALA A 69 3.44 -7.84 12.41
C ALA A 69 4.36 -7.71 11.19
N ARG A 70 4.52 -8.80 10.44
CA ARG A 70 5.34 -8.89 9.23
C ARG A 70 4.61 -9.60 8.10
N ASN A 71 5.04 -9.36 6.87
CA ASN A 71 4.59 -10.05 5.66
C ASN A 71 3.09 -9.95 5.41
N VAL A 72 2.49 -8.80 5.71
CA VAL A 72 1.06 -8.57 5.51
C VAL A 72 0.78 -8.34 4.03
N ARG A 73 -0.08 -9.18 3.45
CA ARG A 73 -0.50 -9.06 2.05
C ARG A 73 -1.73 -8.18 1.92
N ILE A 74 -1.68 -7.21 1.00
CA ILE A 74 -2.85 -6.41 0.65
C ILE A 74 -3.17 -6.60 -0.83
N THR A 75 -4.44 -6.90 -1.12
CA THR A 75 -4.96 -6.97 -2.49
C THR A 75 -6.08 -5.98 -2.66
N ILE A 76 -5.96 -5.11 -3.66
CA ILE A 76 -6.96 -4.11 -4.01
C ILE A 76 -7.48 -4.45 -5.40
N THR A 77 -8.80 -4.37 -5.59
CA THR A 77 -9.39 -4.44 -6.93
C THR A 77 -9.54 -3.02 -7.43
N LEU A 78 -8.87 -2.68 -8.53
CA LEU A 78 -8.95 -1.35 -9.10
C LEU A 78 -10.32 -1.14 -9.72
N SER A 79 -10.80 0.08 -9.64
CA SER A 79 -12.03 0.47 -10.31
C SER A 79 -11.87 0.42 -11.83
N SER A 80 -12.97 0.22 -12.56
CA SER A 80 -12.96 0.05 -14.03
C SER A 80 -12.46 1.27 -14.81
N ASN A 81 -12.47 2.44 -14.19
CA ASN A 81 -11.92 3.69 -14.72
C ASN A 81 -10.42 3.84 -14.46
N GLN A 82 -9.83 3.11 -13.51
CA GLN A 82 -8.38 3.07 -13.33
C GLN A 82 -7.76 2.06 -14.29
N ARG A 83 -6.88 2.57 -15.16
CA ARG A 83 -6.16 1.75 -16.12
C ARG A 83 -4.67 1.88 -15.85
N ILE A 84 -4.05 0.76 -15.53
CA ILE A 84 -2.60 0.63 -15.41
C ILE A 84 -2.10 -0.10 -16.64
N TYR A 85 -1.17 0.52 -17.34
CA TYR A 85 -0.51 -0.04 -18.51
C TYR A 85 0.88 -0.51 -18.12
N LYS A 86 1.43 -1.41 -18.95
CA LYS A 86 2.82 -1.81 -18.85
C LYS A 86 3.71 -0.56 -18.90
N ASP A 87 4.75 -0.54 -18.08
CA ASP A 87 5.71 0.54 -17.90
C ASP A 87 5.17 1.80 -17.20
N ASP A 88 3.92 1.81 -16.74
CA ASP A 88 3.41 2.91 -15.92
C ASP A 88 4.14 2.96 -14.56
N ASN A 89 4.46 4.18 -14.11
CA ASN A 89 5.06 4.41 -12.80
C ASN A 89 3.96 4.62 -11.77
N ILE A 90 3.79 3.66 -10.87
CA ILE A 90 2.75 3.63 -9.86
C ILE A 90 3.37 3.93 -8.49
N VAL A 91 2.80 4.88 -7.77
CA VAL A 91 3.09 5.15 -6.36
C VAL A 91 1.91 4.66 -5.53
N VAL A 92 2.18 3.76 -4.60
CA VAL A 92 1.21 3.32 -3.61
C VAL A 92 1.51 4.03 -2.30
N ARG A 93 0.47 4.56 -1.64
CA ARG A 93 0.60 5.12 -0.29
C ARG A 93 -0.35 4.45 0.67
N LEU A 94 0.18 3.97 1.78
CA LEU A 94 -0.60 3.43 2.91
C LEU A 94 -0.80 4.55 3.93
N VAL A 95 -2.04 4.77 4.35
CA VAL A 95 -2.40 5.82 5.30
C VAL A 95 -2.96 5.18 6.55
N THR A 96 -2.41 5.59 7.69
CA THR A 96 -2.86 5.16 9.01
C THR A 96 -3.93 6.11 9.56
N GLU A 97 -4.71 5.66 10.53
CA GLU A 97 -5.71 6.50 11.22
C GLU A 97 -5.08 7.76 11.85
N ARG A 98 -3.82 7.67 12.27
CA ARG A 98 -3.07 8.79 12.85
C ARG A 98 -2.49 9.75 11.81
N GLY A 99 -2.69 9.47 10.52
CA GLY A 99 -2.22 10.29 9.42
C GLY A 99 -0.77 10.01 8.99
N ASN A 100 -0.10 9.00 9.54
CA ASN A 100 1.20 8.55 9.04
C ASN A 100 1.02 7.95 7.64
N ILE A 101 2.01 8.18 6.77
CA ILE A 101 1.99 7.72 5.38
C ILE A 101 3.28 6.98 5.06
N ALA A 102 3.16 5.71 4.69
CA ALA A 102 4.24 4.97 4.03
C ALA A 102 3.99 4.95 2.52
N SER A 103 5.04 5.03 1.71
CA SER A 103 4.92 5.12 0.25
C SER A 103 5.94 4.22 -0.45
N VAL A 104 5.51 3.56 -1.53
CA VAL A 104 6.38 2.78 -2.40
C VAL A 104 6.12 3.14 -3.85
N SER A 105 7.19 3.17 -4.65
CA SER A 105 7.10 3.40 -6.10
C SER A 105 7.48 2.13 -6.84
N VAL A 106 6.62 1.71 -7.77
CA VAL A 106 6.79 0.50 -8.57
C VAL A 106 6.50 0.79 -10.03
N ARG A 107 7.15 0.04 -10.92
CA ARG A 107 6.85 0.06 -12.35
C ARG A 107 5.93 -1.11 -12.65
N ALA A 108 4.85 -0.87 -13.39
CA ALA A 108 3.94 -1.92 -13.80
C ALA A 108 4.58 -2.79 -14.90
N ASP A 109 4.59 -4.11 -14.71
CA ASP A 109 5.17 -5.08 -15.65
C ASP A 109 4.22 -5.55 -16.77
#